data_AF-A0AAV8X4F2-F1
#
_entry.id   AF-A0AAV8X4F2-F1
#
_cell.length_a   1.000
_cell.length_b   1.000
_cell.length_c   1.000
_cell.angle_alpha   90.00
_cell.angle_beta   90.00
_cell.angle_gamma   90.00
#
_symmetry.space_group_name_H-M   'P 1'
#
loop_
_entity.id
_entity.type
_entity.pdbx_description
1 polymer ?
#
loop_
_entity_poly.entity_id
_entity_poly.type
_entity_poly.pdbx_seq_one_letter_code
_entity_poly.pdbx_strand_id
1 'polypeptide(L)'
;WAVDDEGCRTPDRAVGNCILAKQCPSITNFLKMAPKPLPSYIKRKLRAYICNFSKGQVKVCCPENRIPIQLSNMKMPDLDDEFLVANHKSLYLLPKDCGYTGIPNKISDGENALLATGPRFKCGGTVINSKYILTAAHCITKLKTPL
;
A
#
# COMPACT_ATOMS: atom_id res chain seq x y z
N TRP A 1 -27.33 -25.50 11.98
CA TRP A 1 -26.62 -24.32 12.50
C TRP A 1 -25.33 -24.20 11.72
N ALA A 2 -25.09 -23.07 11.05
CA ALA A 2 -23.86 -22.84 10.30
C ALA A 2 -23.34 -21.46 10.68
N VAL A 3 -22.24 -21.43 11.43
CA VAL A 3 -21.42 -20.23 11.62
C VAL A 3 -20.00 -20.67 11.32
N ASP A 4 -19.51 -20.18 10.18
CA ASP A 4 -18.24 -20.49 9.55
C ASP A 4 -17.05 -20.05 10.40
N ASP A 5 -16.33 -20.99 11.00
CA ASP A 5 -14.94 -20.81 11.43
C ASP A 5 -14.10 -21.98 10.90
N GLU A 6 -13.97 -22.01 9.57
CA GLU A 6 -13.04 -22.90 8.90
C GLU A 6 -11.60 -22.46 9.22
N GLY A 7 -10.98 -23.19 10.14
CA GLY A 7 -9.53 -23.19 10.28
C GLY A 7 -8.87 -23.38 8.91
N CYS A 8 -7.72 -22.76 8.72
CA CYS A 8 -6.96 -22.77 7.48
C CYS A 8 -5.54 -23.26 7.73
N ARG A 9 -4.85 -23.65 6.66
CA ARG A 9 -3.41 -23.97 6.68
C ARG A 9 -2.63 -22.94 5.90
N THR A 10 -1.55 -22.45 6.50
CA THR A 10 -0.62 -21.53 5.85
C THR A 10 0.28 -22.27 4.85
N PRO A 11 0.94 -21.56 3.92
CA PRO A 11 1.92 -22.17 3.01
C PRO A 11 3.08 -22.90 3.71
N ASP A 12 3.41 -22.48 4.94
CA ASP A 12 4.41 -23.09 5.82
C ASP A 12 3.83 -24.21 6.71
N ARG A 13 2.60 -24.68 6.42
CA ARG A 13 1.89 -25.77 7.12
C ARG A 13 1.49 -25.46 8.57
N ALA A 14 1.55 -24.21 9.00
CA ALA A 14 0.97 -23.80 10.27
C ALA A 14 -0.56 -23.77 10.18
N VAL A 15 -1.23 -24.03 11.29
CA VAL A 15 -2.69 -23.92 11.41
C VAL A 15 -3.05 -22.50 11.87
N GLY A 16 -4.15 -21.97 11.36
CA GLY A 16 -4.65 -20.65 11.74
C GLY A 16 -6.12 -20.48 11.40
N ASN A 17 -6.62 -19.24 11.55
CA ASN A 17 -8.01 -18.89 11.25
C ASN A 17 -8.09 -17.96 10.04
N CYS A 18 -9.12 -18.15 9.20
CA CYS A 18 -9.34 -17.35 8.01
C CYS A 18 -10.07 -16.02 8.32
N ILE A 19 -9.30 -15.04 8.79
CA ILE A 19 -9.79 -13.73 9.25
C ILE A 19 -9.36 -12.59 8.31
N LEU A 20 -9.90 -11.37 8.50
CA LEU A 20 -9.52 -10.22 7.68
C LEU A 20 -8.03 -9.91 7.81
N ALA A 21 -7.37 -9.55 6.70
CA ALA A 21 -5.93 -9.24 6.70
C ALA A 21 -5.54 -8.14 7.70
N LYS A 22 -6.43 -7.16 7.91
CA LYS A 22 -6.25 -6.08 8.90
C LYS A 22 -6.34 -6.55 10.36
N GLN A 23 -7.02 -7.67 10.61
CA GLN A 23 -7.22 -8.25 11.93
C GLN A 23 -6.17 -9.31 12.28
N CYS A 24 -5.29 -9.68 11.35
CA CYS A 24 -4.24 -10.66 11.60
C CYS A 24 -3.00 -10.02 12.25
N PRO A 25 -2.66 -10.34 13.52
CA PRO A 25 -1.49 -9.76 14.18
C PRO A 25 -0.18 -10.13 13.48
N SER A 26 -0.06 -11.39 13.04
CA SER A 26 1.15 -11.91 12.39
C SER A 26 1.45 -11.17 11.06
N ILE A 27 0.42 -10.84 10.28
CA ILE A 27 0.54 -10.08 9.03
C ILE A 27 0.80 -8.59 9.32
N THR A 28 0.06 -7.99 10.25
CA THR A 28 0.19 -6.56 10.54
C THR A 28 1.54 -6.23 11.18
N ASN A 29 2.04 -7.07 12.09
CA ASN A 29 3.37 -6.90 12.69
C ASN A 29 4.48 -7.06 11.64
N PHE A 30 4.37 -8.05 10.75
CA PHE A 30 5.30 -8.19 9.63
C PHE A 30 5.28 -6.96 8.71
N LEU A 31 4.10 -6.48 8.33
CA LEU A 31 3.96 -5.33 7.41
C LEU A 31 4.47 -4.00 7.98
N LYS A 32 4.50 -3.85 9.32
CA LYS A 32 5.09 -2.71 10.02
C LYS A 32 6.62 -2.71 9.94
N MET A 33 7.25 -3.88 9.97
CA MET A 33 8.71 -4.04 9.95
C MET A 33 9.28 -4.24 8.54
N ALA A 34 8.45 -4.63 7.58
CA ALA A 34 8.88 -4.91 6.21
C ALA A 34 9.31 -3.63 5.46
N PRO A 35 10.35 -3.70 4.60
CA PRO A 35 10.79 -2.57 3.79
C PRO A 35 9.69 -2.09 2.84
N LYS A 36 9.67 -0.77 2.60
CA LYS A 36 8.76 -0.11 1.65
C LYS A 36 9.59 0.51 0.51
N PRO A 37 9.26 0.26 -0.77
CA PRO A 37 8.15 -0.58 -1.25
C PRO A 37 8.38 -2.07 -0.97
N LEU A 38 7.30 -2.83 -0.73
CA LEU A 38 7.41 -4.26 -0.51
C LEU A 38 8.02 -4.95 -1.74
N PRO A 39 9.12 -5.72 -1.59
CA PRO A 39 9.69 -6.51 -2.69
C PRO A 39 8.67 -7.46 -3.30
N SER A 40 8.77 -7.67 -4.62
CA SER A 40 7.83 -8.52 -5.38
C SER A 40 7.73 -9.95 -4.83
N TYR A 41 8.85 -10.52 -4.36
CA TYR A 41 8.85 -11.83 -3.71
C TYR A 41 8.01 -11.85 -2.43
N ILE A 42 8.12 -10.83 -1.58
CA ILE A 42 7.32 -10.73 -0.35
C ILE A 42 5.84 -10.58 -0.70
N LYS A 43 5.50 -9.76 -1.70
CA LYS A 43 4.11 -9.65 -2.19
C LYS A 43 3.56 -11.00 -2.65
N ARG A 44 4.34 -11.78 -3.41
CA ARG A 44 3.95 -13.11 -3.87
C ARG A 44 3.75 -14.08 -2.70
N LYS A 45 4.64 -14.07 -1.71
CA LYS A 45 4.52 -14.92 -0.53
C LYS A 45 3.30 -14.54 0.31
N LEU A 46 3.05 -13.25 0.55
CA LEU A 46 1.85 -12.79 1.27
C LEU A 46 0.55 -13.14 0.55
N ARG A 47 0.53 -13.15 -0.79
CA ARG A 47 -0.63 -13.60 -1.57
C ARG A 47 -0.97 -15.08 -1.32
N ALA A 48 0.01 -15.92 -1.03
CA ALA A 48 -0.22 -17.32 -0.71
C ALA A 48 -0.90 -17.54 0.66
N TYR A 49 -0.94 -16.53 1.53
CA TYR A 49 -1.70 -16.58 2.79
C TYR A 49 -3.18 -16.22 2.60
N ILE A 50 -3.62 -15.84 1.39
CA ILE A 50 -5.03 -15.49 1.17
C ILE A 50 -5.87 -16.77 1.21
N CYS A 51 -6.85 -16.80 2.11
CA CYS A 51 -7.76 -17.93 2.27
C CYS A 51 -9.14 -17.65 1.66
N ASN A 52 -9.59 -16.39 1.64
CA ASN A 52 -10.88 -16.01 1.08
C ASN A 52 -10.93 -14.51 0.72
N PHE A 53 -11.95 -14.11 -0.05
CA PHE A 53 -12.30 -12.73 -0.34
C PHE A 53 -13.77 -12.51 -0.02
N SER A 54 -14.08 -11.57 0.87
CA SER A 54 -15.47 -11.29 1.29
C SER A 54 -15.74 -9.79 1.30
N LYS A 55 -16.84 -9.36 0.68
CA LYS A 55 -17.31 -7.95 0.63
C LYS A 55 -16.21 -6.94 0.20
N GLY A 56 -15.36 -7.32 -0.75
CA GLY A 56 -14.24 -6.48 -1.22
C GLY A 56 -13.07 -6.37 -0.24
N GLN A 57 -13.04 -7.20 0.80
CA GLN A 57 -11.93 -7.30 1.76
C GLN A 57 -11.23 -8.65 1.62
N VAL A 58 -9.92 -8.64 1.77
CA VAL A 58 -9.07 -9.84 1.71
C VAL A 58 -9.04 -10.50 3.08
N LYS A 59 -9.39 -11.79 3.14
CA LYS A 59 -9.14 -12.64 4.29
C LYS A 59 -7.85 -13.43 4.08
N VAL A 60 -7.08 -13.57 5.16
CA VAL A 60 -5.81 -14.30 5.16
C VAL A 60 -5.83 -15.34 6.26
N CYS A 61 -5.10 -16.43 6.03
CA CYS A 61 -4.86 -17.43 7.04
C CYS A 61 -3.92 -16.85 8.09
N CYS A 62 -4.44 -16.64 9.30
CA CYS A 62 -3.68 -16.03 10.39
C CYS A 62 -3.22 -17.09 11.40
N PRO A 63 -1.94 -17.49 11.38
CA PRO A 63 -1.38 -18.36 12.40
C PRO A 63 -1.13 -17.60 13.71
N GLU A 64 -1.21 -18.29 14.85
CA GLU A 64 -0.80 -17.74 16.16
C GLU A 64 0.70 -17.43 16.21
N ASN A 65 1.50 -18.20 15.47
CA ASN A 65 2.95 -18.01 15.35
C ASN A 65 3.32 -16.95 14.30
N ARG A 66 4.55 -16.42 14.40
CA ARG A 66 5.07 -15.43 13.44
C ARG A 66 5.16 -16.02 12.03
N ILE A 67 4.99 -15.17 11.01
CA ILE A 67 5.16 -15.56 9.61
C ILE A 67 6.64 -15.82 9.33
N PRO A 68 7.05 -17.03 8.89
CA PRO A 68 8.44 -17.35 8.61
C PRO A 68 8.86 -16.76 7.25
N ILE A 69 8.96 -15.43 7.17
CA ILE A 69 9.54 -14.72 6.03
C ILE A 69 10.96 -14.32 6.43
N GLN A 70 11.95 -15.06 5.93
CA GLN A 70 13.35 -14.71 6.09
C GLN A 70 13.64 -13.43 5.29
N LEU A 71 13.83 -12.30 5.98
CA LEU A 71 14.33 -11.07 5.36
C LEU A 71 15.86 -11.11 5.16
N SER A 72 16.55 -12.04 5.81
CA SER A 72 18.02 -12.13 5.88
C SER A 72 18.70 -12.60 4.59
N ASN A 73 17.99 -13.29 3.70
CA ASN A 73 18.53 -13.73 2.40
C ASN A 73 18.19 -12.79 1.25
N MET A 74 17.59 -11.63 1.54
CA MET A 74 17.43 -10.59 0.54
C MET A 74 18.63 -9.68 0.61
N LYS A 75 19.58 -9.90 -0.31
CA LYS A 75 20.23 -8.74 -0.91
C LYS A 75 19.05 -7.88 -1.37
N MET A 76 18.90 -6.67 -0.82
CA MET A 76 18.14 -5.62 -1.50
C MET A 76 18.52 -5.78 -2.98
N PRO A 77 17.58 -5.83 -3.94
CA PRO A 77 17.99 -5.52 -5.29
C PRO A 77 18.82 -4.25 -5.13
N ASP A 78 20.12 -4.32 -5.46
CA ASP A 78 20.92 -3.11 -5.66
C ASP A 78 19.97 -2.22 -6.45
N LEU A 79 19.67 -1.02 -5.94
CA LEU A 79 18.72 -0.11 -6.59
C LEU A 79 19.12 -0.09 -8.07
N ASP A 80 18.40 -0.86 -8.89
CA ASP A 80 18.69 -0.93 -10.30
C ASP A 80 18.49 0.51 -10.74
N ASP A 81 19.51 1.12 -11.34
CA ASP A 81 19.52 2.52 -11.81
C ASP A 81 18.25 2.85 -12.64
N GLU A 82 17.59 1.80 -13.17
CA GLU A 82 16.28 1.81 -13.82
C GLU A 82 15.08 2.31 -12.99
N PHE A 83 15.12 2.29 -11.65
CA PHE A 83 14.02 2.78 -10.80
C PHE A 83 14.26 4.16 -10.18
N LEU A 84 15.32 4.85 -10.59
CA LEU A 84 15.50 6.25 -10.24
C LEU A 84 14.35 7.06 -10.84
N VAL A 85 13.58 7.71 -9.97
CA VAL A 85 12.56 8.70 -10.36
C VAL A 85 13.15 9.78 -11.29
N ALA A 86 14.48 10.00 -11.19
CA ALA A 86 15.27 10.85 -12.07
C ALA A 86 15.13 10.51 -13.57
N ASN A 87 14.93 9.23 -13.90
CA ASN A 87 14.82 8.76 -15.29
C ASN A 87 13.36 8.58 -15.74
N HIS A 88 12.38 8.91 -14.89
CA HIS A 88 10.99 8.70 -15.24
C HIS A 88 10.56 9.68 -16.35
N LYS A 89 9.99 9.15 -17.44
CA LYS A 89 9.55 9.94 -18.61
C LYS A 89 8.68 11.14 -18.23
N SER A 90 7.89 11.04 -17.16
CA SER A 90 6.99 12.12 -16.73
C SER A 90 7.59 13.09 -15.70
N LEU A 91 8.89 13.00 -15.40
CA LEU A 91 9.54 13.87 -14.42
C LEU A 91 9.48 15.36 -14.84
N TYR A 92 9.52 15.64 -16.14
CA TYR A 92 9.38 17.00 -16.68
C TYR A 92 8.03 17.66 -16.38
N LEU A 93 7.01 16.87 -15.99
CA LEU A 93 5.70 17.39 -15.60
C LEU A 93 5.71 17.96 -14.18
N LEU A 94 6.71 17.63 -13.36
CA LEU A 94 6.80 18.15 -12.01
C LEU A 94 7.48 19.52 -12.00
N PRO A 95 7.04 20.45 -11.13
CA PRO A 95 7.68 21.74 -10.96
C PRO A 95 9.08 21.52 -10.39
N LYS A 96 10.08 22.23 -10.94
CA LYS A 96 11.47 22.14 -10.45
C LYS A 96 11.66 22.84 -9.10
N ASP A 97 10.78 23.80 -8.79
CA ASP A 97 10.88 24.67 -7.62
C ASP A 97 9.81 24.33 -6.58
N CYS A 98 9.68 23.04 -6.24
CA CYS A 98 8.70 22.61 -5.23
C CYS A 98 9.28 21.54 -4.29
N GLY A 99 8.86 21.57 -3.02
CA GLY A 99 9.11 20.48 -2.07
C GLY A 99 10.53 20.36 -1.48
N TYR A 100 11.52 21.14 -1.91
CA TYR A 100 12.84 21.16 -1.27
C TYR A 100 12.90 22.23 -0.18
N THR A 101 12.68 21.82 1.08
CA THR A 101 12.72 22.72 2.24
C THR A 101 13.89 22.42 3.19
N GLY A 102 14.86 21.63 2.74
CA GLY A 102 15.99 21.18 3.58
C GLY A 102 15.60 20.19 4.68
N ILE A 103 14.32 19.80 4.78
CA ILE A 103 13.81 18.82 5.73
C ILE A 103 13.36 17.58 4.95
N PRO A 104 14.08 16.45 5.03
CA PRO A 104 13.87 15.30 4.13
C PRO A 104 12.51 14.61 4.29
N ASN A 105 11.79 14.87 5.37
CA ASN A 105 10.55 14.18 5.72
C ASN A 105 9.31 15.08 5.75
N LYS A 106 9.38 16.30 5.22
CA LYS A 106 8.26 17.25 5.29
C LYS A 106 8.07 18.00 3.98
N ILE A 107 6.87 17.87 3.40
CA ILE A 107 6.41 18.74 2.32
C ILE A 107 5.87 20.02 2.98
N SER A 108 6.46 21.16 2.65
CA SER A 108 6.00 22.49 3.05
C SER A 108 5.97 23.41 1.82
N ASP A 109 5.31 24.57 1.94
CA ASP A 109 5.15 25.59 0.89
C ASP A 109 4.21 25.22 -0.28
N GLY A 110 3.16 24.45 0.00
CA GLY A 110 2.06 24.26 -0.95
C GLY A 110 1.06 25.42 -0.93
N GLU A 111 0.56 25.84 -2.09
CA GLU A 111 -0.57 26.76 -2.17
C GLU A 111 -1.90 26.03 -1.90
N ASN A 112 -2.83 26.72 -1.24
CA ASN A 112 -4.19 26.22 -1.05
C ASN A 112 -4.89 26.12 -2.40
N ALA A 113 -5.06 24.90 -2.93
CA ALA A 113 -5.94 24.68 -4.06
C ALA A 113 -7.40 24.88 -3.61
N LEU A 114 -8.08 25.89 -4.15
CA LEU A 114 -9.50 26.14 -3.90
C LEU A 114 -10.33 25.01 -4.55
N LEU A 115 -10.70 23.99 -3.78
CA LEU A 115 -11.49 22.86 -4.28
C LEU A 115 -12.99 23.10 -4.06
N ALA A 116 -13.77 22.82 -5.10
CA ALA A 116 -15.20 23.06 -5.25
C ALA A 116 -16.08 22.71 -4.03
N THR A 117 -16.99 23.62 -3.69
CA THR A 117 -17.96 23.57 -2.60
C THR A 117 -19.05 22.50 -2.81
N GLY A 118 -18.73 21.25 -2.48
CA GLY A 118 -19.73 20.18 -2.31
C GLY A 118 -20.11 19.97 -0.83
N PRO A 119 -21.32 19.46 -0.52
CA PRO A 119 -21.83 19.47 0.85
C PRO A 119 -21.07 18.58 1.85
N ARG A 120 -20.19 17.66 1.42
CA ARG A 120 -19.22 16.94 2.26
C ARG A 120 -17.98 16.49 1.48
N PHE A 121 -16.83 17.09 1.76
CA PHE A 121 -15.53 16.62 1.24
C PHE A 121 -15.16 15.26 1.85
N LYS A 122 -14.80 14.28 1.00
CA LYS A 122 -14.39 12.93 1.43
C LYS A 122 -12.90 12.63 1.21
N CYS A 123 -12.24 13.41 0.36
CA CYS A 123 -10.86 13.23 -0.05
C CYS A 123 -10.23 14.58 -0.36
N GLY A 124 -8.90 14.62 -0.34
CA GLY A 124 -8.10 15.77 -0.76
C GLY A 124 -7.09 15.39 -1.85
N GLY A 125 -6.26 16.36 -2.23
CA GLY A 125 -5.17 16.17 -3.17
C GLY A 125 -4.30 17.43 -3.25
N THR A 126 -3.17 17.31 -3.93
CA THR A 126 -2.23 18.41 -4.17
C THR A 126 -2.09 18.60 -5.67
N VAL A 127 -2.27 19.83 -6.14
CA VAL A 127 -2.00 20.17 -7.54
C VAL A 127 -0.49 20.08 -7.74
N ILE A 128 -0.06 19.20 -8.64
CA ILE A 128 1.38 19.05 -8.96
C ILE A 128 1.73 19.76 -10.27
N ASN A 129 0.77 20.08 -11.13
CA ASN A 129 0.90 21.02 -12.25
C ASN A 129 -0.49 21.39 -12.81
N SER A 130 -0.55 22.11 -13.94
CA SER A 130 -1.79 22.56 -14.58
C SER A 130 -2.73 21.45 -15.09
N LYS A 131 -2.28 20.19 -15.13
CA LYS A 131 -3.04 19.05 -15.69
C LYS A 131 -3.18 17.87 -14.73
N TYR A 132 -2.47 17.86 -13.60
CA TYR A 132 -2.37 16.69 -12.74
C TYR A 132 -2.50 17.05 -11.25
N ILE A 133 -3.31 16.25 -10.55
CA ILE A 133 -3.48 16.29 -9.10
C ILE A 133 -2.95 14.98 -8.50
N LEU A 134 -2.08 15.08 -7.51
CA LEU A 134 -1.66 13.96 -6.68
C LEU A 134 -2.72 13.69 -5.61
N THR A 135 -3.22 12.46 -5.54
CA THR A 135 -4.19 12.04 -4.52
C THR A 135 -3.98 10.57 -4.15
N ALA A 136 -4.63 10.11 -3.08
CA ALA A 136 -4.54 8.72 -2.68
C ALA A 136 -5.35 7.81 -3.63
N ALA A 137 -4.81 6.64 -4.00
CA ALA A 137 -5.51 5.69 -4.88
C ALA A 137 -6.91 5.30 -4.36
N HIS A 138 -7.08 5.17 -3.04
CA HIS A 138 -8.37 4.84 -2.44
C HIS A 138 -9.43 5.95 -2.58
N CYS A 139 -9.02 7.18 -2.96
CA CYS A 139 -9.93 8.28 -3.26
C CYS A 139 -10.57 8.17 -4.64
N ILE A 140 -9.89 7.54 -5.61
CA ILE A 140 -10.35 7.47 -7.01
C ILE A 140 -10.81 6.08 -7.45
N THR A 141 -10.36 5.02 -6.78
CA THR A 141 -10.67 3.61 -7.13
C THR A 141 -12.16 3.23 -7.03
N LYS A 142 -13.01 4.07 -6.43
CA LYS A 142 -14.46 3.84 -6.29
C LYS A 142 -15.31 4.91 -6.99
N LEU A 143 -14.72 5.72 -7.87
CA LEU A 143 -15.47 6.68 -8.66
C LEU A 143 -16.26 5.94 -9.74
N LYS A 144 -17.56 6.20 -9.82
CA LYS A 144 -18.47 5.55 -10.78
C LYS A 144 -18.29 6.06 -12.22
N THR A 145 -17.59 7.17 -12.39
CA THR A 145 -17.21 7.74 -13.67
C THR A 145 -15.74 8.13 -13.61
N PRO A 146 -14.97 7.92 -14.69
CA PRO A 146 -13.65 8.55 -14.80
C PRO A 146 -13.82 10.08 -14.72
N LEU A 147 -12.84 10.73 -14.09
CA LEU A 147 -12.74 12.20 -14.01
C LEU A 147 -12.51 12.79 -15.41
#